data_AF-A0A5E4CEP9-F1
#
_entry.id   AF-A0A5E4CEP9-F1
#
_cell.length_a   1.000
_cell.length_b   1.000
_cell.length_c   1.000
_cell.angle_alpha   90.00
_cell.angle_beta   90.00
_cell.angle_gamma   90.00
#
_symmetry.space_group_name_H-M   'P 1'
#
loop_
_entity.id
_entity.type
_entity.pdbx_description
1 polymer ?
#
loop_
_entity_poly.entity_id
_entity_poly.type
_entity_poly.pdbx_seq_one_letter_code
_entity_poly.pdbx_strand_id
1 'polypeptide(L)'
;MCGRTSCHLPRDVLTRACAYHDRQGQQRLPEWRDPEKYYPSYNKSPQSSSPVLLSRLHLEKGADSSERVIAPMRWGLVPCWFKEADLSKMPFNITNCRSDTILEKRSFKVPLGKGRRCVVLADGFYEWQRSQVTSQSQPYFIYFPQVKTEKAEDATGAVDSAETWGKAWDNWRLLTMAGIFDCWEPPEGGDPLYSYTIITVDSCKSLTDIHPRMPAILDGEEAVSKWLDFGEVSTQEALKLIHPTDNITFHPVSSVVNNSRNDTPECVTPLSLVVRKEPKASGSSQMMMQWLATKSPKKEEPRSPQKDQSDVPQWTSQFLQRSPPPAKRAAPGLLERWLKWDKEEPAAKRPHC
;
A
#
# COMPACT_ATOMS: atom_id res chain seq x y z
N MET A 1 6.45 -0.19 -0.96
CA MET A 1 5.99 0.60 -2.13
C MET A 1 4.50 0.62 -1.97
N CYS A 2 3.85 1.78 -2.11
CA CYS A 2 2.42 1.89 -1.87
C CYS A 2 1.62 0.94 -2.80
N GLY A 3 1.02 -0.09 -2.21
CA GLY A 3 0.24 -1.11 -2.91
C GLY A 3 -1.21 -1.21 -2.40
N ARG A 4 -1.64 -0.26 -1.57
CA ARG A 4 -3.01 -0.17 -1.05
C ARG A 4 -3.38 1.26 -0.72
N THR A 5 -4.61 1.66 -1.02
CA THR A 5 -5.15 2.99 -0.66
C THR A 5 -6.56 2.88 -0.10
N SER A 6 -7.00 3.92 0.60
CA SER A 6 -8.42 4.15 0.87
C SER A 6 -8.93 5.23 -0.08
N CYS A 7 -10.13 5.04 -0.64
CA CYS A 7 -10.86 6.08 -1.37
C CYS A 7 -12.35 5.75 -1.24
N HIS A 8 -12.92 6.06 -0.09
CA HIS A 8 -14.27 5.62 0.30
C HIS A 8 -15.32 6.74 0.31
N LEU A 9 -14.91 7.99 0.12
CA LEU A 9 -15.84 9.13 0.12
C LEU A 9 -16.92 8.97 -0.96
N PRO A 10 -18.19 9.29 -0.67
CA PRO A 10 -19.23 9.34 -1.71
C PRO A 10 -18.84 10.31 -2.83
N ARG A 11 -19.27 10.00 -4.06
CA ARG A 11 -18.92 10.77 -5.27
C ARG A 11 -19.05 12.29 -5.11
N ASP A 12 -20.16 12.75 -4.54
CA ASP A 12 -20.42 14.18 -4.41
C ASP A 12 -19.53 14.85 -3.35
N VAL A 13 -19.16 14.11 -2.29
CA VAL A 13 -18.20 14.57 -1.27
C VAL A 13 -16.81 14.66 -1.88
N LEU A 14 -16.38 13.60 -2.60
CA LEU A 14 -15.11 13.57 -3.31
C LEU A 14 -14.99 14.73 -4.30
N THR A 15 -16.07 15.02 -5.05
CA THR A 15 -16.11 16.12 -6.01
C THR A 15 -15.91 17.48 -5.35
N ARG A 16 -16.59 17.72 -4.21
CA ARG A 16 -16.41 18.96 -3.44
C ARG A 16 -15.01 19.10 -2.86
N ALA A 17 -14.42 17.99 -2.39
CA ALA A 17 -13.04 17.96 -1.92
C ALA A 17 -12.01 18.23 -3.03
N CYS A 18 -12.41 18.16 -4.30
CA CYS A 18 -11.60 18.51 -5.46
C CYS A 18 -11.94 19.90 -6.05
N ALA A 19 -12.64 20.77 -5.32
CA ALA A 19 -12.86 22.14 -5.74
C ALA A 19 -11.54 22.86 -6.00
N TYR A 20 -11.46 23.61 -7.09
CA TYR A 20 -10.22 24.25 -7.55
C TYR A 20 -10.48 25.59 -8.23
N HIS A 21 -9.41 26.33 -8.50
CA HIS A 21 -9.44 27.52 -9.34
C HIS A 21 -8.75 27.23 -10.67
N ASP A 22 -9.38 27.59 -11.78
CA ASP A 22 -8.73 27.54 -13.09
C ASP A 22 -7.68 28.66 -13.26
N ARG A 23 -7.04 28.71 -14.42
CA ARG A 23 -6.02 29.74 -14.72
C ARG A 23 -6.54 31.18 -14.64
N GLN A 24 -7.85 31.38 -14.83
CA GLN A 24 -8.51 32.69 -14.75
C GLN A 24 -8.92 33.03 -13.31
N GLY A 25 -8.68 32.14 -12.35
CA GLY A 25 -9.07 32.31 -10.96
C GLY A 25 -10.55 32.00 -10.71
N GLN A 26 -11.25 31.36 -11.64
CA GLN A 26 -12.64 30.97 -11.45
C GLN A 26 -12.72 29.68 -10.65
N GLN A 27 -13.53 29.68 -9.58
CA GLN A 27 -13.79 28.48 -8.79
C GLN A 27 -14.63 27.47 -9.58
N ARG A 28 -14.18 26.21 -9.60
CA ARG A 28 -14.79 25.12 -10.35
C ARG A 28 -14.81 23.81 -9.56
N LEU A 29 -15.66 22.90 -10.02
CA LEU A 29 -15.65 21.49 -9.65
C LEU A 29 -15.26 20.67 -10.88
N PRO A 30 -14.46 19.60 -10.74
CA PRO A 30 -14.07 18.78 -11.87
C PRO A 30 -15.29 18.04 -12.44
N GLU A 31 -15.38 18.00 -13.77
CA GLU A 31 -16.42 17.21 -14.46
C GLU A 31 -16.08 15.72 -14.38
N TRP A 32 -17.10 14.87 -14.21
CA TRP A 32 -16.92 13.42 -14.21
C TRP A 32 -16.93 12.82 -15.61
N ARG A 33 -16.04 11.87 -15.85
CA ARG A 33 -16.15 10.91 -16.96
C ARG A 33 -16.28 9.50 -16.40
N ASP A 34 -17.16 8.71 -16.99
CA ASP A 34 -17.53 7.36 -16.57
C ASP A 34 -17.78 7.22 -15.05
N PRO A 35 -18.63 8.10 -14.44
CA PRO A 35 -18.86 8.10 -13.00
C PRO A 35 -19.39 6.76 -12.46
N GLU A 36 -20.04 5.96 -13.29
CA GLU A 36 -20.53 4.61 -12.96
C GLU A 36 -19.40 3.62 -12.67
N LYS A 37 -18.16 3.88 -13.13
CA LYS A 37 -16.98 3.06 -12.84
C LYS A 37 -16.35 3.39 -11.48
N TYR A 38 -16.87 4.37 -10.74
CA TYR A 38 -16.39 4.71 -9.41
C TYR A 38 -17.06 3.83 -8.34
N TYR A 39 -16.25 3.00 -7.69
CA TYR A 39 -16.66 2.20 -6.53
C TYR A 39 -15.84 2.62 -5.30
N PRO A 40 -16.44 3.35 -4.34
CA PRO A 40 -15.77 3.73 -3.10
C PRO A 40 -15.38 2.50 -2.28
N SER A 41 -14.21 2.51 -1.67
CA SER A 41 -13.80 1.46 -0.73
C SER A 41 -12.65 1.94 0.16
N TYR A 42 -12.64 1.45 1.40
CA TYR A 42 -11.58 1.67 2.36
C TYR A 42 -10.28 0.95 1.99
N ASN A 43 -10.31 -0.04 1.07
CA ASN A 43 -9.21 -0.97 0.87
C ASN A 43 -8.95 -1.28 -0.62
N LYS A 44 -8.66 -0.23 -1.39
CA LYS A 44 -8.35 -0.31 -2.83
C LYS A 44 -7.00 -0.98 -3.07
N SER A 45 -6.98 -1.98 -3.94
CA SER A 45 -5.76 -2.68 -4.38
C SER A 45 -5.45 -2.42 -5.87
N PRO A 46 -4.25 -2.78 -6.35
CA PRO A 46 -4.00 -2.90 -7.78
C PRO A 46 -5.11 -3.65 -8.50
N GLN A 47 -5.29 -3.33 -9.78
CA GLN A 47 -6.36 -3.79 -10.67
C GLN A 47 -7.74 -3.22 -10.39
N SER A 48 -7.98 -2.63 -9.21
CA SER A 48 -9.21 -1.87 -8.95
C SER A 48 -9.20 -0.52 -9.66
N SER A 49 -10.39 0.08 -9.80
CA SER A 49 -10.56 1.43 -10.36
C SER A 49 -10.52 2.47 -9.24
N SER A 50 -9.77 3.55 -9.43
CA SER A 50 -9.69 4.70 -8.51
C SER A 50 -9.85 6.00 -9.29
N PRO A 51 -10.46 7.04 -8.69
CA PRO A 51 -10.63 8.32 -9.34
C PRO A 51 -9.29 9.04 -9.46
N VAL A 52 -9.02 9.59 -10.63
CA VAL A 52 -7.86 10.44 -10.88
C VAL A 52 -8.31 11.76 -11.50
N LEU A 53 -7.58 12.83 -11.24
CA LEU A 53 -7.69 14.07 -11.98
C LEU A 53 -6.78 14.04 -13.21
N LEU A 54 -7.27 14.56 -14.32
CA LEU A 54 -6.50 14.80 -15.55
C LEU A 54 -6.95 16.12 -16.20
N SER A 55 -6.10 16.69 -17.06
CA SER A 55 -6.46 17.89 -17.82
C SER A 55 -7.59 17.62 -18.83
N ARG A 56 -8.55 18.54 -18.93
CA ARG A 56 -9.65 18.48 -19.91
C ARG A 56 -9.15 18.42 -21.35
N LEU A 57 -7.98 19.00 -21.63
CA LEU A 57 -7.35 18.99 -22.94
C LEU A 57 -7.05 17.56 -23.47
N HIS A 58 -6.96 16.56 -22.60
CA HIS A 58 -6.86 15.16 -23.03
C HIS A 58 -8.13 14.61 -23.70
N LEU A 59 -9.29 15.21 -23.44
CA LEU A 59 -10.59 14.76 -23.91
C LEU A 59 -11.15 15.67 -24.99
N GLU A 60 -10.90 16.97 -24.89
CA GLU A 60 -11.47 17.99 -25.77
C GLU A 60 -10.36 18.85 -26.37
N LYS A 61 -10.21 18.79 -27.70
CA LYS A 61 -9.25 19.62 -28.42
C LYS A 61 -9.63 21.10 -28.28
N GLY A 62 -8.68 21.92 -27.85
CA GLY A 62 -8.90 23.37 -27.67
C GLY A 62 -9.52 23.75 -26.32
N ALA A 63 -9.78 22.78 -25.42
CA ALA A 63 -10.14 23.08 -24.05
C ALA A 63 -8.97 23.75 -23.30
N ASP A 64 -9.29 24.56 -22.29
CA ASP A 64 -8.30 25.10 -21.37
C ASP A 64 -7.61 23.93 -20.63
N SER A 65 -6.28 23.85 -20.72
CA SER A 65 -5.51 22.77 -20.12
C SER A 65 -5.47 22.80 -18.59
N SER A 66 -5.84 23.92 -17.97
CA SER A 66 -6.00 24.06 -16.51
C SER A 66 -7.34 23.52 -16.00
N GLU A 67 -8.34 23.31 -16.88
CA GLU A 67 -9.58 22.66 -16.48
C GLU A 67 -9.36 21.17 -16.20
N ARG A 68 -10.06 20.67 -15.18
CA ARG A 68 -9.83 19.33 -14.62
C ARG A 68 -11.05 18.45 -14.85
N VAL A 69 -10.76 17.20 -15.18
CA VAL A 69 -11.74 16.12 -15.25
C VAL A 69 -11.37 15.09 -14.18
N ILE A 70 -12.38 14.53 -13.53
CA ILE A 70 -12.24 13.37 -12.65
C ILE A 70 -12.75 12.13 -13.38
N ALA A 71 -11.89 11.10 -13.47
CA ALA A 71 -12.22 9.87 -14.18
C ALA A 71 -11.71 8.66 -13.38
N PRO A 72 -12.53 7.61 -13.19
CA PRO A 72 -12.05 6.34 -12.66
C PRO A 72 -11.11 5.67 -13.66
N MET A 73 -9.89 5.33 -13.22
CA MET A 73 -8.92 4.60 -14.03
C MET A 73 -8.46 3.34 -13.31
N ARG A 74 -8.08 2.31 -14.08
CA ARG A 74 -7.52 1.07 -13.53
C ARG A 74 -6.15 1.31 -12.90
N TRP A 75 -5.95 0.90 -11.66
CA TRP A 75 -4.62 0.91 -11.04
C TRP A 75 -3.76 -0.24 -11.56
N GLY A 76 -2.65 0.09 -12.22
CA GLY A 76 -1.75 -0.83 -12.87
C GLY A 76 -1.71 -0.47 -14.35
N LEU A 77 -0.65 0.19 -14.78
CA LEU A 77 -0.55 0.72 -16.14
C LEU A 77 -0.56 -0.43 -17.16
N VAL A 78 -1.44 -0.31 -18.15
CA VAL A 78 -1.49 -1.16 -19.34
C VAL A 78 -0.92 -0.34 -20.50
N PRO A 79 0.33 -0.63 -20.94
CA PRO A 79 0.94 0.16 -21.99
C PRO A 79 0.17 0.02 -23.31
N CYS A 80 0.07 1.10 -24.08
CA CYS A 80 -0.68 1.12 -25.33
C CYS A 80 -0.18 0.12 -26.41
N TRP A 81 1.03 -0.40 -26.25
CA TRP A 81 1.65 -1.37 -27.16
C TRP A 81 1.44 -2.84 -26.75
N PHE A 82 0.76 -3.10 -25.62
CA PHE A 82 0.40 -4.44 -25.19
C PHE A 82 -0.59 -5.08 -26.19
N LYS A 83 -0.33 -6.32 -26.61
CA LYS A 83 -1.02 -6.96 -27.75
C LYS A 83 -1.97 -8.10 -27.38
N GLU A 84 -1.95 -8.56 -26.14
CA GLU A 84 -2.83 -9.66 -25.72
C GLU A 84 -4.19 -9.09 -25.31
N ALA A 85 -5.28 -9.75 -25.70
CA ALA A 85 -6.63 -9.38 -25.25
C ALA A 85 -6.81 -9.59 -23.74
N ASP A 86 -6.18 -10.63 -23.18
CA ASP A 86 -6.22 -10.93 -21.75
C ASP A 86 -5.12 -10.19 -20.99
N LEU A 87 -5.54 -9.25 -20.14
CA LEU A 87 -4.66 -8.48 -19.25
C LEU A 87 -3.91 -9.35 -18.23
N SER A 88 -4.40 -10.55 -17.92
CA SER A 88 -3.74 -11.49 -17.01
C SER A 88 -2.40 -12.00 -17.56
N LYS A 89 -2.24 -11.97 -18.89
CA LYS A 89 -1.01 -12.36 -19.59
C LYS A 89 0.09 -11.31 -19.52
N MET A 90 -0.17 -10.15 -18.91
CA MET A 90 0.86 -9.14 -18.75
C MET A 90 1.98 -9.66 -17.82
N PRO A 91 3.24 -9.71 -18.28
CA PRO A 91 4.32 -10.37 -17.53
C PRO A 91 4.78 -9.58 -16.29
N PHE A 92 4.33 -8.32 -16.14
CA PHE A 92 4.69 -7.46 -15.02
C PHE A 92 3.48 -6.63 -14.58
N ASN A 93 3.35 -6.40 -13.27
CA ASN A 93 2.33 -5.51 -12.74
C ASN A 93 2.93 -4.11 -12.56
N ILE A 94 2.43 -3.13 -13.33
CA ILE A 94 2.95 -1.75 -13.34
C ILE A 94 2.19 -0.86 -12.35
N THR A 95 2.15 -1.27 -11.08
CA THR A 95 1.43 -0.52 -10.01
C THR A 95 2.12 0.79 -9.68
N ASN A 96 3.45 0.78 -9.71
CA ASN A 96 4.29 1.91 -9.35
C ASN A 96 5.39 2.15 -10.39
N CYS A 97 5.79 3.41 -10.51
CA CYS A 97 6.95 3.86 -11.26
C CYS A 97 7.95 4.51 -10.31
N ARG A 98 9.24 4.19 -10.38
CA ARG A 98 10.24 4.93 -9.62
C ARG A 98 10.60 6.22 -10.35
N SER A 99 10.72 7.34 -9.62
CA SER A 99 11.08 8.63 -10.19
C SER A 99 12.46 8.63 -10.87
N ASP A 100 13.43 7.87 -10.33
CA ASP A 100 14.80 7.75 -10.84
C ASP A 100 14.88 7.17 -12.27
N THR A 101 14.01 6.23 -12.61
CA THR A 101 14.05 5.45 -13.86
C THR A 101 12.88 5.79 -14.80
N ILE A 102 12.13 6.85 -14.50
CA ILE A 102 10.90 7.23 -15.22
C ILE A 102 11.16 7.60 -16.69
N LEU A 103 12.31 8.21 -16.98
CA LEU A 103 12.71 8.64 -18.33
C LEU A 103 13.42 7.54 -19.12
N GLU A 104 13.82 6.45 -18.48
CA GLU A 104 14.54 5.33 -19.09
C GLU A 104 13.56 4.28 -19.64
N LYS A 105 12.48 4.01 -18.89
CA LYS A 105 11.51 2.96 -19.23
C LYS A 105 10.48 3.44 -20.23
N ARG A 106 10.39 2.77 -21.38
CA ARG A 106 9.44 3.09 -22.46
C ARG A 106 7.98 3.17 -21.99
N SER A 107 7.57 2.28 -21.07
CA SER A 107 6.21 2.25 -20.50
C SER A 107 5.81 3.55 -19.80
N PHE A 108 6.76 4.37 -19.36
CA PHE A 108 6.50 5.64 -18.67
C PHE A 108 6.90 6.84 -19.53
N LYS A 109 8.06 6.77 -20.18
CA LYS A 109 8.58 7.84 -21.06
C LYS A 109 7.60 8.22 -22.17
N VAL A 110 6.98 7.24 -22.82
CA VAL A 110 6.05 7.48 -23.93
C VAL A 110 4.78 8.20 -23.47
N PRO A 111 4.01 7.70 -22.48
CA PRO A 111 2.84 8.44 -21.99
C PRO A 111 3.21 9.80 -21.39
N LEU A 112 4.32 9.91 -20.67
CA LEU A 112 4.79 11.18 -20.13
C LEU A 112 5.10 12.21 -21.23
N GLY A 113 5.72 11.77 -22.33
CA GLY A 113 5.96 12.60 -23.52
C GLY A 113 4.69 13.03 -24.25
N LYS A 114 3.58 12.29 -24.10
CA LYS A 114 2.24 12.66 -24.57
C LYS A 114 1.48 13.54 -23.56
N GLY A 115 2.14 13.97 -22.48
CA GLY A 115 1.52 14.76 -21.43
C GLY A 115 0.55 13.98 -20.54
N ARG A 116 0.50 12.63 -20.60
CA ARG A 116 -0.46 11.79 -19.86
C ARG A 116 -0.13 11.72 -18.36
N ARG A 117 -0.26 12.86 -17.70
CA ARG A 117 -0.06 13.07 -16.26
C ARG A 117 -1.43 13.12 -15.59
N CYS A 118 -1.55 12.44 -14.46
CA CYS A 118 -2.77 12.46 -13.65
C CYS A 118 -2.43 12.65 -12.17
N VAL A 119 -3.41 13.07 -11.39
CA VAL A 119 -3.32 13.08 -9.93
C VAL A 119 -4.25 12.01 -9.39
N VAL A 120 -3.67 10.98 -8.78
CA VAL A 120 -4.39 9.88 -8.16
C VAL A 120 -4.92 10.36 -6.81
N LEU A 121 -6.23 10.25 -6.63
CA LEU A 121 -6.90 10.67 -5.40
C LEU A 121 -7.03 9.50 -4.43
N ALA A 122 -6.78 9.78 -3.15
CA ALA A 122 -7.01 8.84 -2.06
C ALA A 122 -7.34 9.59 -0.78
N ASP A 123 -8.03 8.94 0.15
CA ASP A 123 -8.14 9.43 1.53
C ASP A 123 -6.75 9.40 2.19
N GLY A 124 -6.00 8.35 1.89
CA GLY A 124 -4.64 8.05 2.31
C GLY A 124 -4.19 6.71 1.72
N PHE A 125 -2.95 6.32 2.00
CA PHE A 125 -2.40 5.04 1.57
C PHE A 125 -1.95 4.19 2.76
N TYR A 126 -1.84 2.88 2.54
CA TYR A 126 -1.33 1.97 3.55
C TYR A 126 0.10 1.55 3.24
N GLU A 127 0.89 1.35 4.28
CA GLU A 127 2.20 0.74 4.19
C GLU A 127 2.48 -0.12 5.42
N TRP A 128 3.29 -1.16 5.24
CA TRP A 128 3.53 -2.17 6.27
C TRP A 128 4.95 -2.07 6.79
N GLN A 129 5.08 -1.67 8.06
CA GLN A 129 6.36 -1.70 8.76
C GLN A 129 6.75 -3.15 9.05
N ARG A 130 7.87 -3.60 8.50
CA ARG A 130 8.39 -4.95 8.74
C ARG A 130 9.06 -5.00 10.11
N SER A 131 8.69 -5.99 10.91
CA SER A 131 9.42 -6.31 12.13
C SER A 131 10.77 -6.96 11.77
N GLN A 132 11.83 -6.59 12.49
CA GLN A 132 13.13 -7.28 12.38
C GLN A 132 13.15 -8.62 13.15
N VAL A 133 12.23 -8.79 14.10
CA VAL A 133 12.22 -9.92 15.05
C VAL A 133 11.14 -10.94 14.69
N THR A 134 10.00 -10.48 14.18
CA THR A 134 8.86 -11.36 13.85
C THR A 134 8.54 -11.32 12.36
N SER A 135 7.84 -12.33 11.86
CA SER A 135 7.30 -12.33 10.49
C SER A 135 6.08 -11.43 10.31
N GLN A 136 5.57 -10.84 11.39
CA GLN A 136 4.41 -9.96 11.36
C GLN A 136 4.82 -8.54 10.98
N SER A 137 3.96 -7.87 10.21
CA SER A 137 4.11 -6.47 9.85
C SER A 137 2.97 -5.65 10.45
N GLN A 138 3.31 -4.46 10.93
CA GLN A 138 2.33 -3.48 11.43
C GLN A 138 1.85 -2.61 10.27
N PRO A 139 0.55 -2.65 9.89
CA PRO A 139 0.01 -1.72 8.91
C PRO A 139 -0.15 -0.32 9.50
N TYR A 140 0.19 0.69 8.70
CA TYR A 140 -0.06 2.10 8.98
C TYR A 140 -0.96 2.70 7.91
N PHE A 141 -1.84 3.62 8.31
CA PHE A 141 -2.55 4.49 7.38
C PHE A 141 -1.86 5.86 7.36
N ILE A 142 -1.48 6.33 6.17
CA ILE A 142 -0.65 7.52 5.94
C ILE A 142 -1.43 8.50 5.06
N TYR A 143 -1.52 9.76 5.49
CA TYR A 143 -2.39 10.78 4.89
C TYR A 143 -1.85 12.19 5.15
N PHE A 144 -2.43 13.21 4.50
CA PHE A 144 -2.11 14.60 4.82
C PHE A 144 -2.57 14.95 6.25
N PRO A 145 -1.87 15.85 6.97
CA PRO A 145 -2.42 16.45 8.18
C PRO A 145 -3.79 17.09 7.88
N GLN A 146 -4.78 16.81 8.72
CA GLN A 146 -6.16 17.26 8.55
C GLN A 146 -6.42 18.50 9.42
N VAL A 147 -7.30 19.39 8.95
CA VAL A 147 -7.69 20.60 9.70
C VAL A 147 -8.42 20.19 10.98
N LYS A 148 -7.94 20.67 12.13
CA LYS A 148 -8.66 20.51 13.40
C LYS A 148 -9.83 21.49 13.41
N THR A 149 -11.04 21.00 13.57
CA THR A 149 -12.21 21.89 13.75
C THR A 149 -12.10 22.56 15.12
N GLU A 150 -12.28 23.89 15.17
CA GLU A 150 -12.08 24.78 16.34
C GLU A 150 -12.83 24.36 17.62
N LYS A 151 -13.81 23.46 17.55
CA LYS A 151 -14.47 22.89 18.74
C LYS A 151 -13.64 21.84 19.50
N ALA A 152 -12.39 21.60 19.10
CA ALA A 152 -11.48 20.63 19.69
C ALA A 152 -10.24 21.29 20.35
N GLU A 153 -10.37 22.54 20.82
CA GLU A 153 -9.25 23.27 21.44
C GLU A 153 -8.93 22.85 22.88
N ASP A 154 -9.84 22.14 23.56
CA ASP A 154 -9.62 21.69 24.95
C ASP A 154 -9.07 20.24 25.08
N ALA A 155 -8.67 19.60 23.98
CA ALA A 155 -8.13 18.23 24.03
C ALA A 155 -6.75 18.14 23.38
N THR A 156 -5.78 17.74 24.20
CA THR A 156 -4.44 17.33 23.81
C THR A 156 -4.43 16.39 22.61
N GLY A 157 -4.25 16.93 21.40
CA GLY A 157 -3.56 16.29 20.27
C GLY A 157 -4.09 14.96 19.70
N ALA A 158 -5.15 14.37 20.22
CA ALA A 158 -5.70 13.09 19.77
C ALA A 158 -7.16 13.25 19.33
N VAL A 159 -7.53 12.54 18.26
CA VAL A 159 -8.95 12.37 17.89
C VAL A 159 -9.57 11.47 18.94
N ASP A 160 -10.02 12.06 20.06
CA ASP A 160 -10.33 11.31 21.29
C ASP A 160 -11.70 10.61 21.30
N SER A 161 -12.51 10.77 20.25
CA SER A 161 -13.81 10.09 20.16
C SER A 161 -14.13 9.56 18.75
N ALA A 162 -14.86 8.44 18.70
CA ALA A 162 -15.34 7.85 17.45
C ALA A 162 -16.30 8.78 16.68
N GLU A 163 -17.00 9.67 17.39
CA GLU A 163 -17.92 10.65 16.80
C GLU A 163 -17.16 11.77 16.07
N THR A 164 -16.04 12.24 16.63
CA THR A 164 -15.16 13.22 15.98
C THR A 164 -14.50 12.64 14.74
N TRP A 165 -14.12 11.36 14.77
CA TRP A 165 -13.55 10.66 13.60
C TRP A 165 -14.53 10.57 12.42
N GLY A 166 -15.82 10.32 12.70
CA GLY A 166 -16.85 10.30 11.65
C GLY A 166 -17.03 11.65 10.95
N LYS A 167 -16.95 12.76 11.69
CA LYS A 167 -17.11 14.12 11.14
C LYS A 167 -15.88 14.63 10.38
N ALA A 168 -14.72 14.00 10.55
CA ALA A 168 -13.50 14.38 9.85
C ALA A 168 -13.62 14.22 8.32
N TRP A 169 -14.50 13.32 7.86
CA TRP A 169 -14.67 12.99 6.45
C TRP A 169 -15.38 14.07 5.62
N ASP A 170 -16.13 14.98 6.25
CA ASP A 170 -16.85 16.05 5.56
C ASP A 170 -15.90 17.09 4.94
N ASN A 171 -14.76 17.33 5.60
CA ASN A 171 -13.74 18.30 5.18
C ASN A 171 -12.37 17.63 5.03
N TRP A 172 -12.37 16.35 4.64
CA TRP A 172 -11.13 15.60 4.51
C TRP A 172 -10.28 16.14 3.36
N ARG A 173 -9.03 16.48 3.67
CA ARG A 173 -8.02 16.83 2.68
C ARG A 173 -7.52 15.54 2.02
N LEU A 174 -7.99 15.29 0.81
CA LEU A 174 -7.56 14.17 -0.02
C LEU A 174 -6.06 14.19 -0.27
N LEU A 175 -5.45 13.01 -0.24
CA LEU A 175 -4.10 12.79 -0.69
C LEU A 175 -4.05 12.82 -2.22
N THR A 176 -3.15 13.65 -2.75
CA THR A 176 -2.94 13.91 -4.17
C THR A 176 -1.59 13.33 -4.60
N MET A 177 -1.59 12.19 -5.28
CA MET A 177 -0.37 11.50 -5.70
C MET A 177 -0.11 11.67 -7.20
N ALA A 178 1.11 12.00 -7.59
CA ALA A 178 1.49 12.10 -8.99
C ALA A 178 1.45 10.71 -9.67
N GLY A 179 0.66 10.62 -10.74
CA GLY A 179 0.53 9.43 -11.56
C GLY A 179 0.81 9.69 -13.03
N ILE A 180 1.12 8.62 -13.75
CA ILE A 180 1.17 8.58 -15.22
C ILE A 180 0.07 7.63 -15.67
N PHE A 181 -0.69 8.02 -16.68
CA PHE A 181 -1.71 7.16 -17.26
C PHE A 181 -1.38 6.80 -18.71
N ASP A 182 -1.95 5.71 -19.18
CA ASP A 182 -1.92 5.29 -20.57
C ASP A 182 -3.31 4.81 -21.00
N CYS A 183 -3.52 4.81 -22.31
CA CYS A 183 -4.76 4.37 -22.95
C CYS A 183 -4.44 3.18 -23.83
N TRP A 184 -5.07 2.05 -23.54
CA TRP A 184 -4.90 0.80 -24.27
C TRP A 184 -6.22 0.42 -24.95
N GLU A 185 -6.15 0.12 -26.25
CA GLU A 185 -7.30 -0.33 -27.03
C GLU A 185 -7.25 -1.87 -27.11
N PRO A 186 -8.33 -2.57 -26.73
CA PRO A 186 -8.39 -4.02 -26.86
C PRO A 186 -8.21 -4.47 -28.31
N PRO A 187 -7.31 -5.43 -28.61
CA PRO A 187 -7.09 -5.94 -29.96
C PRO A 187 -8.34 -6.54 -30.63
N GLU A 188 -9.25 -7.08 -29.82
CA GLU A 188 -10.51 -7.68 -30.26
C GLU A 188 -11.64 -6.64 -30.43
N GLY A 189 -11.35 -5.36 -30.19
CA GLY A 189 -12.33 -4.28 -30.15
C GLY A 189 -12.97 -4.11 -28.76
N GLY A 190 -13.52 -2.92 -28.53
CA GLY A 190 -14.14 -2.54 -27.24
C GLY A 190 -13.75 -1.14 -26.80
N ASP A 191 -14.21 -0.74 -25.61
CA ASP A 191 -13.90 0.57 -25.05
C ASP A 191 -12.41 0.67 -24.68
N PRO A 192 -11.77 1.83 -24.90
CA PRO A 192 -10.39 2.06 -24.48
C PRO A 192 -10.26 1.95 -22.96
N LEU A 193 -9.23 1.21 -22.52
CA LEU A 193 -8.88 1.10 -21.11
C LEU A 193 -7.92 2.21 -20.71
N TYR A 194 -8.38 3.09 -19.83
CA TYR A 194 -7.53 4.03 -19.12
C TYR A 194 -6.98 3.38 -17.85
N SER A 195 -5.66 3.42 -17.71
CA SER A 195 -4.97 2.83 -16.58
C SER A 195 -3.81 3.70 -16.14
N TYR A 196 -3.43 3.60 -14.87
CA TYR A 196 -2.41 4.47 -14.28
C TYR A 196 -1.38 3.72 -13.43
N THR A 197 -0.25 4.37 -13.21
CA THR A 197 0.78 3.98 -12.24
C THR A 197 1.07 5.14 -11.29
N ILE A 198 1.39 4.85 -10.03
CA ILE A 198 1.77 5.87 -9.03
C ILE A 198 3.28 6.07 -9.06
N ILE A 199 3.73 7.32 -9.20
CA ILE A 199 5.15 7.64 -9.10
C ILE A 199 5.59 7.51 -7.65
N THR A 200 6.76 6.93 -7.42
CA THR A 200 7.37 6.76 -6.10
C THR A 200 8.70 7.47 -6.02
N VAL A 201 9.01 7.98 -4.84
CA VAL A 201 10.25 8.65 -4.44
C VAL A 201 10.81 7.97 -3.18
N ASP A 202 11.99 8.39 -2.74
CA ASP A 202 12.50 7.96 -1.43
C ASP A 202 11.59 8.48 -0.32
N SER A 203 11.50 7.76 0.78
CA SER A 203 10.72 8.21 1.93
C SER A 203 11.36 9.44 2.58
N CYS A 204 10.53 10.32 3.12
CA CYS A 204 10.98 11.35 4.05
C CYS A 204 11.35 10.73 5.41
N LYS A 205 12.01 11.52 6.27
CA LYS A 205 12.60 11.01 7.53
C LYS A 205 11.58 10.33 8.43
N SER A 206 10.34 10.85 8.51
CA SER A 206 9.29 10.31 9.36
C SER A 206 8.73 8.97 8.90
N LEU A 207 8.88 8.63 7.61
CA LEU A 207 8.39 7.36 7.04
C LEU A 207 9.48 6.31 6.82
N THR A 208 10.76 6.67 6.89
CA THR A 208 11.86 5.74 6.57
C THR A 208 11.83 4.49 7.43
N ASP A 209 11.43 4.60 8.70
CA ASP A 209 11.29 3.47 9.62
C ASP A 209 10.09 2.56 9.30
N ILE A 210 9.10 3.07 8.55
CA ILE A 210 7.96 2.29 8.06
C ILE A 210 8.34 1.63 6.73
N HIS A 211 8.83 2.41 5.77
CA HIS A 211 9.23 1.92 4.46
C HIS A 211 10.16 2.92 3.74
N PRO A 212 11.21 2.46 3.02
CA PRO A 212 12.20 3.34 2.35
C PRO A 212 11.68 4.12 1.12
N ARG A 213 10.38 4.03 0.81
CA ARG A 213 9.78 4.59 -0.41
C ARG A 213 8.38 5.07 -0.10
N MET A 214 7.99 6.18 -0.72
CA MET A 214 6.64 6.76 -0.60
C MET A 214 6.10 7.17 -1.98
N PRO A 215 4.79 7.38 -2.14
CA PRO A 215 4.25 8.04 -3.32
C PRO A 215 4.86 9.44 -3.49
N ALA A 216 5.01 9.89 -4.73
CA ALA A 216 5.27 11.29 -5.02
C ALA A 216 3.98 12.09 -4.75
N ILE A 217 3.95 12.83 -3.65
CA ILE A 217 2.77 13.58 -3.20
C ILE A 217 2.88 15.02 -3.72
N LEU A 218 1.81 15.50 -4.35
CA LEU A 218 1.70 16.88 -4.85
C LEU A 218 0.97 17.72 -3.80
N ASP A 219 1.73 18.41 -2.97
CA ASP A 219 1.20 19.20 -1.85
C ASP A 219 0.70 20.57 -2.32
N GLY A 220 -0.62 20.72 -2.37
CA GLY A 220 -1.30 21.98 -2.67
C GLY A 220 -1.67 22.20 -4.14
N GLU A 221 -2.52 23.20 -4.36
CA GLU A 221 -3.14 23.46 -5.67
C GLU A 221 -2.14 23.87 -6.75
N GLU A 222 -1.04 24.53 -6.39
CA GLU A 222 -0.01 24.93 -7.36
C GLU A 222 0.71 23.71 -7.94
N ALA A 223 1.12 22.76 -7.09
CA ALA A 223 1.78 21.54 -7.52
C ALA A 223 0.84 20.66 -8.35
N VAL A 224 -0.42 20.51 -7.90
CA VAL A 224 -1.47 19.80 -8.65
C VAL A 224 -1.70 20.42 -10.01
N SER A 225 -1.88 21.75 -10.08
CA SER A 225 -2.15 22.46 -11.34
C SER A 225 -1.00 22.33 -12.32
N LYS A 226 0.25 22.57 -11.88
CA LYS A 226 1.43 22.41 -12.75
C LYS A 226 1.61 20.98 -13.24
N TRP A 227 1.31 19.99 -12.39
CA TRP A 227 1.37 18.59 -12.80
C TRP A 227 0.30 18.24 -13.83
N LEU A 228 -0.92 18.74 -13.70
CA LEU A 228 -2.01 18.44 -14.64
C LEU A 228 -1.90 19.20 -15.96
N ASP A 229 -1.42 20.45 -15.93
CA ASP A 229 -1.39 21.34 -17.10
C ASP A 229 -0.25 20.99 -18.07
N PHE A 230 -0.42 19.93 -18.85
CA PHE A 230 0.56 19.51 -19.86
C PHE A 230 0.61 20.42 -21.09
N GLY A 231 -0.37 21.32 -21.25
CA GLY A 231 -0.39 22.32 -22.31
C GLY A 231 0.67 23.39 -22.10
N GLU A 232 0.85 23.85 -20.85
CA GLU A 232 1.80 24.91 -20.50
C GLU A 232 3.05 24.41 -19.78
N VAL A 233 2.95 23.30 -19.03
CA VAL A 233 4.05 22.80 -18.20
C VAL A 233 4.71 21.60 -18.89
N SER A 234 5.94 21.83 -19.35
CA SER A 234 6.78 20.82 -19.97
C SER A 234 7.06 19.65 -19.01
N THR A 235 7.39 18.48 -19.56
CA THR A 235 7.77 17.31 -18.76
C THR A 235 8.95 17.59 -17.83
N GLN A 236 9.92 18.39 -18.27
CA GLN A 236 11.09 18.72 -17.45
C GLN A 236 10.70 19.54 -16.22
N GLU A 237 9.84 20.55 -16.40
CA GLU A 237 9.34 21.36 -15.26
C GLU A 237 8.43 20.55 -14.35
N ALA A 238 7.55 19.71 -14.92
CA ALA A 238 6.67 18.86 -14.14
C ALA A 238 7.45 17.86 -13.25
N LEU A 239 8.55 17.30 -13.75
CA LEU A 239 9.38 16.37 -12.98
C LEU A 239 10.11 17.03 -11.80
N LYS A 240 10.28 18.35 -11.78
CA LYS A 240 10.82 19.07 -10.61
C LYS A 240 9.90 19.00 -9.39
N LEU A 241 8.61 18.72 -9.60
CA LEU A 241 7.61 18.53 -8.54
C LEU A 241 7.71 17.15 -7.87
N ILE A 242 8.51 16.24 -8.43
CA ILE A 242 8.58 14.84 -8.00
C ILE A 242 9.72 14.66 -7.01
N HIS A 243 9.41 14.89 -5.73
CA HIS A 243 10.35 14.73 -4.61
C HIS A 243 9.61 14.24 -3.34
N PRO A 244 10.34 13.78 -2.31
CA PRO A 244 9.74 13.46 -1.02
C PRO A 244 9.11 14.71 -0.38
N THR A 245 8.11 14.50 0.48
CA THR A 245 7.51 15.56 1.30
C THR A 245 7.46 15.13 2.76
N ASP A 246 7.66 16.09 3.66
CA ASP A 246 7.51 15.91 5.11
C ASP A 246 6.08 16.22 5.60
N ASN A 247 5.22 16.83 4.76
CA ASN A 247 3.86 17.23 5.13
C ASN A 247 2.88 16.05 5.09
N ILE A 248 3.13 15.07 5.94
CA ILE A 248 2.33 13.86 6.05
C ILE A 248 2.25 13.44 7.52
N THR A 249 1.19 12.72 7.86
CA THR A 249 1.02 12.09 9.17
C THR A 249 0.50 10.67 8.99
N PHE A 250 0.54 9.89 10.06
CA PHE A 250 0.14 8.49 10.03
C PHE A 250 -0.26 7.98 11.41
N HIS A 251 -0.99 6.88 11.43
CA HIS A 251 -1.28 6.12 12.64
C HIS A 251 -1.32 4.62 12.35
N PRO A 252 -1.03 3.74 13.34
CA PRO A 252 -1.17 2.30 13.17
C PRO A 252 -2.65 1.91 13.05
N VAL A 253 -2.95 0.94 12.21
CA VAL A 253 -4.31 0.40 12.00
C VAL A 253 -4.36 -1.10 12.31
N SER A 254 -5.58 -1.66 12.32
CA SER A 254 -5.83 -3.08 12.52
C SER A 254 -5.31 -3.94 11.37
N SER A 255 -4.97 -5.21 11.66
CA SER A 255 -4.59 -6.20 10.65
C SER A 255 -5.74 -6.56 9.69
N VAL A 256 -6.97 -6.12 9.96
CA VAL A 256 -8.13 -6.25 9.07
C VAL A 256 -7.81 -5.77 7.66
N VAL A 257 -7.00 -4.71 7.49
CA VAL A 257 -6.63 -4.19 6.18
C VAL A 257 -5.79 -5.18 5.35
N ASN A 258 -5.11 -6.16 5.96
CA ASN A 258 -4.21 -7.09 5.27
C ASN A 258 -4.93 -7.84 4.13
N ASN A 259 -6.16 -8.31 4.39
CA ASN A 259 -7.00 -8.94 3.39
C ASN A 259 -7.73 -7.86 2.57
N SER A 260 -7.41 -7.76 1.27
CA SER A 260 -7.98 -6.77 0.36
C SER A 260 -9.49 -6.90 0.13
N ARG A 261 -10.10 -8.03 0.52
CA ARG A 261 -11.56 -8.20 0.47
C ARG A 261 -12.29 -7.50 1.62
N ASN A 262 -11.57 -7.11 2.67
CA ASN A 262 -12.15 -6.40 3.80
C ASN A 262 -12.32 -4.93 3.43
N ASP A 263 -13.57 -4.50 3.27
CA ASP A 263 -13.96 -3.14 2.94
C ASP A 263 -14.79 -2.55 4.09
N THR A 264 -14.11 -2.10 5.14
CA THR A 264 -14.77 -1.64 6.38
C THR A 264 -14.08 -0.40 6.95
N PRO A 265 -14.79 0.43 7.74
CA PRO A 265 -14.18 1.58 8.41
C PRO A 265 -13.01 1.22 9.34
N GLU A 266 -12.95 -0.03 9.84
CA GLU A 266 -11.84 -0.49 10.70
C GLU A 266 -10.50 -0.46 9.97
N CYS A 267 -10.48 -0.56 8.64
CA CYS A 267 -9.27 -0.48 7.84
C CYS A 267 -8.49 0.83 8.05
N VAL A 268 -9.21 1.96 8.22
CA VAL A 268 -8.63 3.29 8.43
C VAL A 268 -8.70 3.76 9.88
N THR A 269 -9.33 2.99 10.77
CA THR A 269 -9.54 3.44 12.15
C THR A 269 -8.23 3.29 12.94
N PRO A 270 -7.79 4.34 13.67
CA PRO A 270 -6.64 4.26 14.55
C PRO A 270 -6.75 3.08 15.53
N LEU A 271 -5.69 2.29 15.64
CA LEU A 271 -5.68 1.08 16.48
C LEU A 271 -6.04 1.38 17.95
N SER A 272 -5.65 2.56 18.46
CA SER A 272 -6.00 3.03 19.81
C SER A 272 -7.50 3.15 20.06
N LEU A 273 -8.30 3.45 19.02
CA LEU A 273 -9.77 3.55 19.10
C LEU A 273 -10.44 2.18 18.97
N VAL A 274 -9.81 1.24 18.26
CA VAL A 274 -10.29 -0.15 18.16
C VAL A 274 -10.13 -0.87 19.50
N VAL A 275 -8.95 -0.74 20.14
CA VAL A 275 -8.65 -1.39 21.42
C VAL A 275 -9.56 -0.89 22.56
N ARG A 276 -9.98 0.37 22.54
CA ARG A 276 -10.91 0.93 23.54
C ARG A 276 -12.35 0.37 23.45
N LYS A 277 -12.72 -0.30 22.35
CA LYS A 277 -14.06 -0.90 22.17
C LYS A 277 -14.22 -2.30 22.80
N GLU A 278 -13.16 -2.94 23.29
CA GLU A 278 -13.28 -4.13 24.13
C GLU A 278 -13.08 -3.76 25.61
N PRO A 279 -14.03 -4.12 26.51
CA PRO A 279 -14.24 -5.53 26.84
C PRO A 279 -15.72 -5.91 26.99
N LYS A 280 -16.16 -6.92 26.23
CA LYS A 280 -17.19 -7.84 26.70
C LYS A 280 -16.62 -9.24 26.62
N ALA A 281 -16.42 -9.86 27.78
CA ALA A 281 -16.04 -11.26 27.85
C ALA A 281 -17.03 -12.06 27.01
N SER A 282 -16.53 -12.66 25.92
CA SER A 282 -17.25 -13.70 25.20
C SER A 282 -17.48 -14.87 26.16
N GLY A 283 -18.67 -15.48 26.12
CA GLY A 283 -19.02 -16.64 26.96
C GLY A 283 -18.04 -17.81 26.87
N SER A 284 -17.25 -17.89 25.78
CA SER A 284 -16.17 -18.89 25.65
C SER A 284 -14.97 -18.63 26.58
N SER A 285 -14.68 -17.37 26.91
CA SER A 285 -13.64 -16.99 27.87
C SER A 285 -14.05 -17.33 29.30
N GLN A 286 -15.35 -17.23 29.62
CA GLN A 286 -15.88 -17.66 30.93
C GLN A 286 -15.84 -19.19 31.09
N MET A 287 -16.16 -19.96 30.04
CA MET A 287 -16.05 -21.43 30.09
C MET A 287 -14.60 -21.90 30.26
N MET A 288 -13.64 -21.26 29.60
CA MET A 288 -12.22 -21.59 29.77
C MET A 288 -11.72 -21.29 31.19
N MET A 289 -12.15 -20.17 31.79
CA MET A 289 -11.82 -19.82 33.17
C MET A 289 -12.51 -20.74 34.19
N GLN A 290 -13.73 -21.21 33.90
CA GLN A 290 -14.45 -22.15 34.75
C GLN A 290 -13.84 -23.56 34.71
N TRP A 291 -13.30 -23.98 33.56
CA TRP A 291 -12.55 -25.23 33.40
C TRP A 291 -11.20 -25.21 34.13
N LEU A 292 -10.49 -24.08 34.11
CA LEU A 292 -9.24 -23.89 34.87
C LEU A 292 -9.47 -23.80 36.39
N ALA A 293 -10.67 -23.41 36.83
CA ALA A 293 -11.03 -23.30 38.24
C ALA A 293 -11.43 -24.64 38.90
N THR A 294 -11.77 -25.67 38.10
CA THR A 294 -12.03 -27.02 38.62
C THR A 294 -10.73 -27.73 38.95
N LYS A 295 -10.40 -27.76 40.26
CA LYS A 295 -9.24 -28.46 40.83
C LYS A 295 -9.23 -29.96 40.46
N SER A 296 -8.08 -30.46 40.03
CA SER A 296 -7.77 -31.89 39.96
C SER A 296 -8.05 -32.59 41.30
N PRO A 297 -8.55 -33.85 41.32
CA PRO A 297 -8.82 -34.56 42.57
C PRO A 297 -7.53 -34.86 43.33
N LYS A 298 -7.57 -34.70 44.65
CA LYS A 298 -6.51 -35.13 45.58
C LYS A 298 -6.27 -36.64 45.43
N LYS A 299 -5.01 -37.01 45.20
CA LYS A 299 -4.54 -38.40 45.25
C LYS A 299 -4.52 -38.84 46.72
N GLU A 300 -5.35 -39.81 47.08
CA GLU A 300 -5.32 -40.46 48.40
C GLU A 300 -4.02 -41.25 48.58
N GLU A 301 -3.42 -41.16 49.77
CA GLU A 301 -2.28 -41.97 50.19
C GLU A 301 -2.72 -43.41 50.50
N PRO A 302 -2.02 -44.45 50.01
CA PRO A 302 -2.21 -45.79 50.53
C PRO A 302 -1.31 -46.03 51.75
N ARG A 303 -1.93 -46.52 52.82
CA ARG A 303 -1.29 -47.12 54.00
C ARG A 303 -0.37 -48.28 53.61
N SER A 304 0.81 -48.34 54.24
CA SER A 304 1.75 -49.46 54.22
C SER A 304 1.32 -50.58 55.18
N PRO A 305 1.70 -51.83 54.88
CA PRO A 305 2.45 -52.60 55.89
C PRO A 305 3.61 -53.47 55.35
N GLN A 306 4.68 -53.44 56.14
CA GLN A 306 5.69 -54.46 56.52
C GLN A 306 6.59 -55.22 55.50
N LYS A 307 7.87 -54.82 55.54
CA LYS A 307 9.17 -55.53 55.44
C LYS A 307 9.22 -57.01 55.05
N ASP A 308 10.13 -57.32 54.12
CA ASP A 308 11.29 -58.16 54.45
C ASP A 308 12.55 -57.80 53.62
N GLN A 309 13.73 -58.10 54.17
CA GLN A 309 15.07 -57.68 53.72
C GLN A 309 15.61 -58.53 52.56
N SER A 310 16.39 -57.95 51.63
CA SER A 310 17.84 -58.20 51.50
C SER A 310 18.47 -57.50 50.26
N ASP A 311 19.73 -57.12 50.44
CA ASP A 311 20.79 -56.89 49.44
C ASP A 311 20.81 -55.61 48.58
N VAL A 312 21.70 -54.70 48.99
CA VAL A 312 22.25 -53.58 48.22
C VAL A 312 23.48 -54.10 47.44
N PRO A 313 23.69 -53.71 46.17
CA PRO A 313 24.83 -52.80 45.93
C PRO A 313 24.55 -51.66 44.94
N GLN A 314 25.18 -50.51 45.24
CA GLN A 314 25.31 -49.30 44.43
C GLN A 314 25.89 -49.57 43.04
N TRP A 315 25.40 -48.89 42.00
CA TRP A 315 26.14 -48.69 40.75
C TRP A 315 26.11 -47.24 40.26
N THR A 316 27.31 -46.81 39.87
CA THR A 316 27.77 -45.48 39.46
C THR A 316 27.50 -45.15 38.00
N SER A 317 27.58 -43.85 37.67
CA SER A 317 27.61 -43.31 36.31
C SER A 317 28.63 -44.00 35.42
N GLN A 318 28.22 -44.45 34.24
CA GLN A 318 29.01 -44.46 33.00
C GLN A 318 28.18 -45.05 31.87
N PHE A 319 27.87 -44.24 30.86
CA PHE A 319 27.61 -44.76 29.51
C PHE A 319 28.43 -43.94 28.51
N LEU A 320 29.56 -44.52 28.11
CA LEU A 320 30.35 -44.13 26.97
C LEU A 320 30.97 -45.39 26.35
N GLN A 321 31.03 -45.38 25.01
CA GLN A 321 31.71 -46.26 24.03
C GLN A 321 30.78 -47.22 23.28
N ARG A 322 30.41 -46.94 22.01
CA ARG A 322 31.16 -46.98 20.71
C ARG A 322 31.50 -48.41 20.28
N SER A 323 31.12 -48.86 19.07
CA SER A 323 31.69 -48.53 17.73
C SER A 323 30.89 -49.27 16.62
N PRO A 324 31.21 -49.23 15.29
CA PRO A 324 31.86 -48.24 14.40
C PRO A 324 30.99 -47.91 13.12
N PRO A 325 31.47 -47.08 12.16
CA PRO A 325 30.66 -46.57 11.03
C PRO A 325 30.95 -47.26 9.68
N PRO A 326 30.10 -47.08 8.65
CA PRO A 326 30.53 -47.15 7.25
C PRO A 326 30.60 -45.77 6.58
N ALA A 327 31.42 -45.70 5.54
CA ALA A 327 31.98 -44.50 4.96
C ALA A 327 31.12 -43.81 3.87
N LYS A 328 31.18 -42.46 3.92
CA LYS A 328 31.21 -41.45 2.84
C LYS A 328 30.66 -41.81 1.45
N ARG A 329 29.62 -41.06 1.04
CA ARG A 329 29.56 -40.36 -0.26
C ARG A 329 28.98 -38.96 -0.07
N ALA A 330 29.82 -37.95 -0.28
CA ALA A 330 29.42 -36.54 -0.30
C ALA A 330 28.91 -36.17 -1.69
N ALA A 331 27.78 -35.46 -1.75
CA ALA A 331 27.36 -34.70 -2.92
C ALA A 331 27.43 -33.20 -2.55
N PRO A 332 28.02 -32.34 -3.39
CA PRO A 332 28.31 -30.95 -3.03
C PRO A 332 27.03 -30.10 -2.98
N GLY A 333 26.99 -29.22 -1.98
CA GLY A 333 25.87 -28.33 -1.69
C GLY A 333 25.66 -27.27 -2.77
N LEU A 334 24.40 -26.83 -2.85
CA LEU A 334 23.88 -25.81 -3.77
C LEU A 334 24.57 -24.43 -3.68
N LEU A 335 25.48 -24.23 -2.71
CA LEU A 335 26.18 -22.97 -2.47
C LEU A 335 27.38 -22.72 -3.41
N GLU A 336 27.99 -23.75 -4.01
CA GLU A 336 29.13 -23.59 -4.93
C GLU A 336 28.72 -23.33 -6.39
N ARG A 337 27.44 -23.51 -6.73
CA ARG A 337 26.88 -23.16 -8.06
C ARG A 337 26.51 -21.68 -8.20
N TRP A 338 26.37 -20.96 -7.09
CA TRP A 338 26.07 -19.53 -7.11
C TRP A 338 27.32 -18.64 -7.25
N LEU A 339 28.49 -19.10 -6.77
CA LEU A 339 29.73 -18.32 -6.76
C LEU A 339 30.51 -18.30 -8.10
N LYS A 340 30.01 -18.93 -9.17
CA LYS A 340 30.68 -19.00 -10.48
C LYS A 340 29.98 -18.27 -11.62
N TRP A 341 28.84 -17.61 -11.40
CA TRP A 341 28.12 -16.89 -12.46
C TRP A 341 28.63 -15.46 -12.71
N ASP A 342 29.48 -14.91 -11.82
CA ASP A 342 29.96 -13.51 -11.90
C ASP A 342 31.24 -13.30 -12.74
N LYS A 343 31.60 -14.23 -13.62
CA LYS A 343 32.71 -14.02 -14.56
C LYS A 343 32.44 -14.71 -15.88
N GLU A 344 31.80 -14.01 -16.82
CA GLU A 344 32.04 -14.09 -18.28
C GLU A 344 31.12 -13.11 -19.03
N GLU A 345 31.62 -11.93 -19.37
CA GLU A 345 31.08 -11.13 -20.49
C GLU A 345 31.55 -11.74 -21.82
N PRO A 346 30.68 -11.86 -22.84
CA PRO A 346 31.13 -11.99 -24.21
C PRO A 346 31.09 -10.64 -24.94
N ALA A 347 32.26 -10.30 -25.49
CA ALA A 347 32.58 -9.12 -26.25
C ALA A 347 31.74 -8.92 -27.54
N ALA A 348 31.58 -7.66 -27.88
CA ALA A 348 30.95 -7.14 -29.10
C ALA A 348 31.56 -7.72 -30.39
N LYS A 349 30.69 -8.07 -31.36
CA LYS A 349 31.07 -8.22 -32.77
C LYS A 349 30.48 -7.06 -33.59
N ARG A 350 31.37 -6.34 -34.26
CA ARG A 350 31.06 -5.33 -35.28
C ARG A 350 30.54 -6.00 -36.57
N PRO A 351 29.68 -5.33 -37.36
CA PRO A 351 29.34 -5.80 -38.70
C PRO A 351 30.41 -5.41 -39.71
N HIS A 352 30.67 -6.28 -40.68
CA HIS A 352 31.40 -5.96 -41.91
C HIS A 352 30.48 -6.19 -43.12
N CYS A 353 30.59 -5.22 -44.04
CA CYS A 353 30.03 -5.09 -45.39
C CYS A 353 28.58 -4.63 -45.50
#